data_AF-A0A356QF33-F1
#
_entry.id   AF-A0A356QF33-F1
#
_cell.length_a   1.000
_cell.length_b   1.000
_cell.length_c   1.000
_cell.angle_alpha   90.00
_cell.angle_beta   90.00
_cell.angle_gamma   90.00
#
_symmetry.space_group_name_H-M   'P 1'
#
loop_
_entity.id
_entity.type
_entity.pdbx_description
1 polymer ?
#
loop_
_entity_poly.entity_id
_entity_poly.type
_entity_poly.pdbx_seq_one_letter_code
_entity_poly.pdbx_strand_id
1 'polypeptide(L)'
;LEGSVQRLGFLNTFLPDAHGVSLSGNGQLFLQGAFIDDTLQAPTRLRVNANQLEVTFLDYLATGRGELTAQLDSPEQAQLSLGIPQFALRRQDDDRPHLEGRHFALTTQTDRFSDVLDSPAPEHFTTRVALPITEVPDIARYNRYLAEDAGVELLSGSASLTSEWLLEGRRAQGDITLRAFETEMALLEQRLRGDVTLHLQLTEGDIETRRFVANDSYLRLENVFRRSDDGTQDAGWWVQLTMEEAQLNWGDPIHLTSQLQLGMRDTGLLARLFLARARESNWLGRLLNVHNINGHALLTVSGEQIRLHDLTLTGGPLLLLSDMTLADGQANGALYARLGAVGLGVELNDSEPALRVLQPKRWFDRWREAQRFSRP
;
A
#
# COMPACT_ATOMS: atom_id res chain seq x y z
N LEU A 1 -4.57 -26.93 35.63
CA LEU A 1 -3.66 -26.00 36.32
C LEU A 1 -4.12 -24.58 36.05
N GLU A 2 -4.16 -23.72 37.07
CA GLU A 2 -4.53 -22.30 36.95
C GLU A 2 -3.45 -21.46 37.65
N GLY A 3 -3.07 -20.34 37.06
CA GLY A 3 -2.10 -19.44 37.66
C GLY A 3 -1.85 -18.17 36.86
N SER A 4 -1.15 -17.22 37.48
CA SER A 4 -0.73 -15.98 36.82
C SER A 4 0.60 -16.17 36.11
N VAL A 5 0.70 -15.64 34.89
CA VAL A 5 1.94 -15.65 34.08
C VAL A 5 2.38 -14.22 33.83
N GLN A 6 3.64 -13.92 34.16
CA GLN A 6 4.24 -12.61 33.96
C GLN A 6 4.81 -12.39 32.57
N ARG A 7 5.13 -13.46 31.82
CA ARG A 7 5.70 -13.39 30.47
C ARG A 7 5.11 -14.46 29.57
N LEU A 8 4.41 -14.05 28.51
CA LEU A 8 3.83 -14.95 27.51
C LEU A 8 4.81 -15.40 26.41
N GLY A 9 6.06 -14.91 26.43
CA GLY A 9 7.04 -15.22 25.39
C GLY A 9 7.42 -16.70 25.24
N PHE A 10 7.12 -17.56 26.21
CA PHE A 10 7.29 -19.02 26.06
C PHE A 10 6.39 -19.62 24.96
N LEU A 11 5.33 -18.91 24.57
CA LEU A 11 4.44 -19.30 23.49
C LEU A 11 5.01 -19.02 22.10
N ASN A 12 6.14 -18.30 22.01
CA ASN A 12 6.80 -18.06 20.73
C ASN A 12 7.33 -19.34 20.10
N THR A 13 7.50 -20.45 20.84
CA THR A 13 7.80 -21.77 20.27
C THR A 13 6.72 -22.25 19.28
N PHE A 14 5.48 -21.75 19.38
CA PHE A 14 4.40 -22.05 18.45
C PHE A 14 4.35 -21.09 17.24
N LEU A 15 5.33 -20.20 17.12
CA LEU A 15 5.42 -19.17 16.09
C LEU A 15 6.78 -19.26 15.39
N PRO A 16 6.82 -19.49 14.06
CA PRO A 16 8.08 -19.47 13.35
C PRO A 16 8.59 -18.03 13.21
N ASP A 17 9.83 -17.77 13.62
CA ASP A 17 10.47 -16.45 13.53
C ASP A 17 10.42 -15.87 12.10
N ALA A 18 10.48 -16.73 11.08
CA ALA A 18 10.42 -16.33 9.67
C ALA A 18 9.09 -15.64 9.29
N HIS A 19 8.00 -15.88 10.02
CA HIS A 19 6.74 -15.17 9.80
C HIS A 19 6.76 -13.74 10.37
N GLY A 20 7.81 -13.36 11.10
CA GLY A 20 7.95 -12.05 11.72
C GLY A 20 6.91 -11.79 12.81
N VAL A 21 6.39 -12.86 13.44
CA VAL A 21 5.40 -12.78 14.51
C VAL A 21 6.04 -13.14 15.83
N SER A 22 5.86 -12.30 16.84
CA SER A 22 6.21 -12.63 18.22
C SER A 22 5.17 -12.15 19.22
N LEU A 23 5.13 -12.81 20.37
CA LEU A 23 4.18 -12.58 21.44
C LEU A 23 4.87 -12.18 22.73
N SER A 24 4.24 -11.23 23.40
CA SER A 24 4.67 -10.64 24.66
C SER A 24 3.43 -10.32 25.52
N GLY A 25 3.62 -10.14 26.82
CA GLY A 25 2.55 -9.76 27.73
C GLY A 25 2.40 -10.66 28.96
N ASN A 26 1.28 -10.49 29.64
CA ASN A 26 0.99 -11.15 30.92
C ASN A 26 -0.53 -11.38 31.11
N GLY A 27 -0.87 -12.38 31.91
CA GLY A 27 -2.27 -12.75 32.08
C GLY A 27 -2.52 -13.90 33.03
N GLN A 28 -3.78 -14.31 33.12
CA GLN A 28 -4.21 -15.52 33.83
C GLN A 28 -4.22 -16.69 32.87
N LEU A 29 -3.56 -17.77 33.28
CA LEU A 29 -3.37 -18.99 32.52
C LEU A 29 -4.24 -20.10 33.07
N PHE A 30 -4.89 -20.84 32.17
CA PHE A 30 -5.67 -22.03 32.43
C PHE A 30 -5.17 -23.16 31.52
N LEU A 31 -4.63 -24.22 32.11
CA LEU A 31 -4.11 -25.37 31.40
C LEU A 31 -4.91 -26.62 31.74
N GLN A 32 -5.36 -27.31 30.70
CA GLN A 32 -6.01 -28.62 30.74
C GLN A 32 -5.17 -29.57 29.90
N GLY A 33 -4.53 -30.55 30.52
CA GLY A 33 -3.64 -31.47 29.83
C GLY A 33 -2.91 -32.37 30.82
N ALA A 34 -2.15 -33.33 30.30
CA ALA A 34 -1.30 -34.21 31.08
C ALA A 34 0.16 -34.08 30.62
N PHE A 35 1.09 -34.29 31.55
CA PHE A 35 2.51 -34.42 31.25
C PHE A 35 2.94 -35.84 31.61
N ILE A 36 3.70 -36.48 30.73
CA ILE A 36 4.38 -37.76 30.98
C ILE A 36 5.84 -37.56 30.61
N ASP A 37 6.76 -37.83 31.53
CA ASP A 37 8.22 -37.70 31.29
C ASP A 37 8.61 -36.34 30.68
N ASP A 38 8.09 -35.24 31.24
CA ASP A 38 8.24 -33.85 30.77
C ASP A 38 7.73 -33.55 29.36
N THR A 39 7.02 -34.50 28.73
CA THR A 39 6.36 -34.31 27.44
C THR A 39 4.87 -33.99 27.60
N LEU A 40 4.41 -32.96 26.89
CA LEU A 40 3.02 -32.57 26.88
C LEU A 40 2.19 -33.58 26.08
N GLN A 41 1.16 -34.14 26.70
CA GLN A 41 0.32 -35.17 26.08
C GLN A 41 -0.91 -34.55 25.43
N ALA A 42 -1.22 -35.01 24.22
CA ALA A 42 -2.49 -34.70 23.59
C ALA A 42 -3.63 -35.52 24.24
N PRO A 43 -4.84 -34.96 24.38
CA PRO A 43 -5.18 -33.57 24.08
C PRO A 43 -4.72 -32.62 25.19
N THR A 44 -4.14 -31.47 24.80
CA THR A 44 -3.86 -30.37 25.72
C THR A 44 -4.49 -29.08 25.21
N ARG A 45 -5.07 -28.30 26.12
CA ARG A 45 -5.55 -26.94 25.85
C ARG A 45 -5.03 -25.97 26.92
N LEU A 46 -4.44 -24.89 26.44
CA LEU A 46 -3.92 -23.79 27.21
C LEU A 46 -4.68 -22.53 26.81
N ARG A 47 -5.31 -21.86 27.77
CA ARG A 47 -5.98 -20.57 27.56
C ARG A 47 -5.29 -19.52 28.42
N VAL A 48 -5.08 -18.34 27.87
CA VAL A 48 -4.58 -17.17 28.57
C VAL A 48 -5.56 -16.01 28.39
N ASN A 49 -6.02 -15.44 29.49
CA ASN A 49 -6.69 -14.14 29.51
C ASN A 49 -5.64 -13.06 29.79
N ALA A 50 -5.21 -12.37 28.74
CA ALA A 50 -4.12 -11.39 28.80
C ALA A 50 -4.64 -9.99 29.15
N ASN A 51 -4.09 -9.40 30.21
CA ASN A 51 -4.38 -8.01 30.59
C ASN A 51 -3.65 -7.01 29.67
N GLN A 52 -2.52 -7.45 29.13
CA GLN A 52 -1.77 -6.78 28.09
C GLN A 52 -1.19 -7.88 27.21
N LEU A 53 -1.59 -7.88 25.94
CA LEU A 53 -1.08 -8.73 24.89
C LEU A 53 -0.39 -7.83 23.87
N GLU A 54 0.80 -8.23 23.50
CA GLU A 54 1.65 -7.57 22.53
C GLU A 54 1.96 -8.56 21.42
N VAL A 55 1.61 -8.21 20.19
CA VAL A 55 1.83 -9.06 19.02
C VAL A 55 2.57 -8.24 17.98
N THR A 56 3.79 -8.66 17.65
CA THR A 56 4.50 -8.09 16.52
C THR A 56 4.09 -8.79 15.23
N PHE A 57 4.02 -8.03 14.14
CA PHE A 57 3.92 -8.57 12.79
C PHE A 57 4.57 -7.56 11.83
N LEU A 58 5.56 -8.01 11.05
CA LEU A 58 6.40 -7.13 10.24
C LEU A 58 6.99 -6.00 11.11
N ASP A 59 6.83 -4.75 10.70
CA ASP A 59 7.36 -3.57 11.41
C ASP A 59 6.39 -3.03 12.47
N TYR A 60 5.28 -3.74 12.74
CA TYR A 60 4.19 -3.25 13.59
C TYR A 60 4.04 -4.05 14.87
N LEU A 61 3.58 -3.37 15.92
CA LEU A 61 3.20 -3.92 17.20
C LEU A 61 1.74 -3.62 17.48
N ALA A 62 0.93 -4.67 17.58
CA ALA A 62 -0.44 -4.62 18.07
C ALA A 62 -0.44 -4.78 19.60
N THR A 63 -1.16 -3.91 20.29
CA THR A 63 -1.26 -3.93 21.76
C THR A 63 -2.71 -3.85 22.22
N GLY A 64 -3.07 -4.61 23.25
CA GLY A 64 -4.40 -4.54 23.85
C GLY A 64 -4.69 -5.67 24.83
N ARG A 65 -5.90 -5.68 25.39
CA ARG A 65 -6.39 -6.82 26.19
C ARG A 65 -6.87 -7.90 25.25
N GLY A 66 -6.48 -9.15 25.49
CA GLY A 66 -6.75 -10.22 24.55
C GLY A 66 -6.94 -11.58 25.20
N GLU A 67 -7.35 -12.52 24.37
CA GLU A 67 -7.38 -13.93 24.71
C GLU A 67 -6.43 -14.67 23.77
N LEU A 68 -5.73 -15.66 24.32
CA LEU A 68 -4.92 -16.59 23.57
C LEU A 68 -5.32 -18.01 23.95
N THR A 69 -5.42 -18.89 22.96
CA THR A 69 -5.63 -20.33 23.12
C THR A 69 -4.56 -21.07 22.33
N ALA A 70 -3.78 -21.91 23.00
CA ALA A 70 -2.94 -22.92 22.37
C ALA A 70 -3.57 -24.29 22.59
N GLN A 71 -3.62 -25.12 21.56
CA GLN A 71 -4.18 -26.46 21.62
C GLN A 71 -3.30 -27.46 20.90
N LEU A 72 -3.22 -28.66 21.46
CA LEU A 72 -2.56 -29.83 20.92
C LEU A 72 -3.61 -30.94 20.83
N ASP A 73 -4.15 -31.19 19.64
CA ASP A 73 -5.25 -32.15 19.44
C ASP A 73 -4.74 -33.58 19.27
N SER A 74 -3.54 -33.72 18.71
CA SER A 74 -2.76 -34.95 18.60
C SER A 74 -1.27 -34.62 18.82
N PRO A 75 -0.36 -35.59 18.98
CA PRO A 75 1.07 -35.31 19.15
C PRO A 75 1.69 -34.41 18.07
N GLU A 76 1.08 -34.36 16.89
CA GLU A 76 1.57 -33.59 15.74
C GLU A 76 0.76 -32.34 15.41
N GLN A 77 -0.52 -32.30 15.79
CA GLN A 77 -1.42 -31.22 15.41
C GLN A 77 -1.52 -30.19 16.53
N ALA A 78 -0.89 -29.04 16.31
CA ALA A 78 -0.94 -27.91 17.23
C ALA A 78 -1.51 -26.66 16.56
N GLN A 79 -2.28 -25.89 17.32
CA GLN A 79 -2.81 -24.60 16.89
C GLN A 79 -2.68 -23.58 18.01
N LEU A 80 -2.25 -22.38 17.64
CA LEU A 80 -2.26 -21.18 18.46
C LEU A 80 -3.23 -20.19 17.83
N SER A 81 -4.22 -19.73 18.59
CA SER A 81 -5.13 -18.65 18.18
C SER A 81 -5.12 -17.56 19.23
N LEU A 82 -5.09 -16.31 18.80
CA LEU A 82 -5.24 -15.16 19.68
C LEU A 82 -6.21 -14.15 19.07
N GLY A 83 -6.83 -13.38 19.94
CA GLY A 83 -7.72 -12.30 19.58
C GLY A 83 -7.57 -11.10 20.51
N ILE A 84 -7.48 -9.91 19.94
CA ILE A 84 -7.52 -8.64 20.67
C ILE A 84 -8.78 -7.88 20.22
N PRO A 85 -9.84 -7.82 21.04
CA PRO A 85 -11.11 -7.16 20.66
C PRO A 85 -10.96 -5.68 20.34
N GLN A 86 -10.05 -4.99 21.03
CA GLN A 86 -9.71 -3.58 20.81
C GLN A 86 -8.20 -3.45 20.90
N PHE A 87 -7.57 -2.97 19.84
CA PHE A 87 -6.12 -2.87 19.75
C PHE A 87 -5.67 -1.51 19.25
N ALA A 88 -4.49 -1.11 19.67
CA ALA A 88 -3.73 -0.05 19.05
C ALA A 88 -2.55 -0.66 18.30
N LEU A 89 -2.30 -0.21 17.08
CA LEU A 89 -1.15 -0.61 16.28
C LEU A 89 -0.20 0.57 16.18
N ARG A 90 1.08 0.33 16.46
CA ARG A 90 2.17 1.29 16.25
C ARG A 90 3.29 0.62 15.49
N ARG A 91 4.16 1.38 14.84
CA ARG A 91 5.43 0.81 14.38
C ARG A 91 6.36 0.56 15.55
N GLN A 92 7.30 -0.36 15.37
CA GLN A 92 8.27 -0.68 16.42
C GLN A 92 9.25 0.46 16.68
N ASP A 93 9.48 1.34 15.68
CA ASP A 93 10.34 2.52 15.74
C ASP A 93 9.60 3.83 16.08
N ASP A 94 8.28 3.79 16.32
CA ASP A 94 7.46 4.95 16.70
C ASP A 94 6.64 4.63 17.96
N ASP A 95 6.74 5.51 18.96
CA ASP A 95 6.02 5.36 20.23
C ASP A 95 4.54 5.77 20.14
N ARG A 96 4.13 6.45 19.07
CA ARG A 96 2.74 6.88 18.88
C ARG A 96 1.94 5.83 18.11
N PRO A 97 0.71 5.49 18.55
CA PRO A 97 -0.21 4.69 17.75
C PRO A 97 -0.40 5.28 16.35
N HIS A 98 -0.30 4.43 15.33
CA HIS A 98 -0.54 4.78 13.92
C HIS A 98 -2.00 4.57 13.56
N LEU A 99 -2.63 3.54 14.15
CA LEU A 99 -4.03 3.22 13.95
C LEU A 99 -4.60 2.51 15.18
N GLU A 100 -5.93 2.53 15.28
CA GLU A 100 -6.70 1.77 16.25
C GLU A 100 -7.65 0.84 15.53
N GLY A 101 -7.98 -0.29 16.16
CA GLY A 101 -8.82 -1.27 15.50
C GLY A 101 -9.57 -2.18 16.45
N ARG A 102 -10.39 -3.03 15.85
CA ARG A 102 -11.19 -4.04 16.54
C ARG A 102 -10.98 -5.40 15.92
N HIS A 103 -11.08 -6.42 16.77
CA HIS A 103 -11.02 -7.83 16.37
C HIS A 103 -9.74 -8.21 15.63
N PHE A 104 -8.58 -7.74 16.10
CA PHE A 104 -7.32 -8.31 15.63
C PHE A 104 -7.31 -9.80 15.95
N ALA A 105 -6.99 -10.62 14.96
CA ALA A 105 -6.93 -12.06 15.11
C ALA A 105 -5.65 -12.59 14.48
N LEU A 106 -5.03 -13.55 15.15
CA LEU A 106 -3.93 -14.30 14.61
C LEU A 106 -4.14 -15.78 14.90
N THR A 107 -3.91 -16.64 13.92
CA THR A 107 -3.92 -18.08 14.10
C THR A 107 -2.70 -18.68 13.43
N THR A 108 -1.95 -19.50 14.15
CA THR A 108 -0.83 -20.28 13.65
C THR A 108 -1.12 -21.76 13.90
N GLN A 109 -0.86 -22.61 12.92
CA GLN A 109 -1.08 -24.05 13.02
C GLN A 109 0.09 -24.82 12.42
N THR A 110 0.33 -26.02 12.94
CA THR A 110 1.29 -26.99 12.42
C THR A 110 0.73 -28.41 12.57
N ASP A 111 1.08 -29.28 11.63
CA ASP A 111 0.80 -30.72 11.63
C ASP A 111 2.06 -31.56 11.84
N ARG A 112 3.15 -30.93 12.26
CA ARG A 112 4.46 -31.52 12.55
C ARG A 112 5.02 -31.00 13.87
N PHE A 113 4.15 -30.85 14.87
CA PHE A 113 4.49 -30.22 16.15
C PHE A 113 5.73 -30.83 16.80
N SER A 114 5.91 -32.16 16.73
CA SER A 114 7.06 -32.82 17.34
C SER A 114 8.39 -32.45 16.67
N ASP A 115 8.39 -32.18 15.36
CA ASP A 115 9.58 -31.81 14.59
C ASP A 115 10.03 -30.35 14.83
N VAL A 116 9.11 -29.50 15.30
CA VAL A 116 9.33 -28.03 15.40
C VAL A 116 9.55 -27.53 16.83
N LEU A 117 9.47 -28.42 17.84
CA LEU A 117 9.69 -28.09 19.26
C LEU A 117 11.09 -27.54 19.54
N ASP A 118 12.11 -28.15 18.94
CA ASP A 118 13.51 -27.77 19.14
C ASP A 118 13.98 -26.70 18.14
N SER A 119 13.48 -26.75 16.91
CA SER A 119 13.83 -25.81 15.84
C SER A 119 12.61 -25.56 14.96
N PRO A 120 11.94 -24.39 15.11
CA PRO A 120 10.78 -24.05 14.29
C PRO A 120 11.15 -23.97 12.80
N ALA A 121 10.78 -25.00 12.04
CA ALA A 121 10.93 -25.03 10.60
C ALA A 121 9.70 -24.37 9.95
N PRO A 122 9.83 -23.19 9.32
CA PRO A 122 8.67 -22.40 8.87
C PRO A 122 7.78 -23.18 7.89
N GLU A 123 8.35 -24.06 7.07
CA GLU A 123 7.63 -24.90 6.10
C GLU A 123 6.52 -25.78 6.69
N HIS A 124 6.52 -25.98 8.02
CA HIS A 124 5.51 -26.74 8.74
C HIS A 124 4.44 -25.88 9.40
N PHE A 125 4.45 -24.56 9.16
CA PHE A 125 3.51 -23.63 9.75
C PHE A 125 2.66 -22.93 8.70
N THR A 126 1.38 -22.78 9.05
CA THR A 126 0.49 -21.83 8.40
C THR A 126 0.08 -20.77 9.42
N THR A 127 0.30 -19.50 9.12
CA THR A 127 -0.17 -18.37 9.95
C THR A 127 -1.14 -17.50 9.17
N ARG A 128 -2.25 -17.15 9.82
CA ARG A 128 -3.22 -16.15 9.34
C ARG A 128 -3.21 -14.96 10.28
N VAL A 129 -3.12 -13.76 9.74
CA VAL A 129 -3.20 -12.50 10.48
C VAL A 129 -4.33 -11.66 9.89
N ALA A 130 -5.25 -11.18 10.71
CA ALA A 130 -6.40 -10.40 10.26
C ALA A 130 -6.57 -9.12 11.09
N LEU A 131 -6.72 -8.01 10.37
CA LEU A 131 -7.07 -6.69 10.86
C LEU A 131 -8.37 -6.25 10.13
N PRO A 132 -9.54 -6.72 10.57
CA PRO A 132 -10.78 -6.59 9.80
C PRO A 132 -11.44 -5.20 9.94
N ILE A 133 -11.17 -4.47 11.02
CA ILE A 133 -11.73 -3.14 11.25
C ILE A 133 -10.67 -2.26 11.89
N THR A 134 -10.13 -1.32 11.12
CA THR A 134 -9.18 -0.34 11.63
C THR A 134 -9.45 1.06 11.11
N GLU A 135 -9.16 2.03 11.96
CA GLU A 135 -9.25 3.46 11.69
C GLU A 135 -7.85 4.05 11.77
N VAL A 136 -7.47 4.79 10.72
CA VAL A 136 -6.26 5.59 10.62
C VAL A 136 -6.68 7.04 10.86
N PRO A 137 -6.33 7.63 12.02
CA PRO A 137 -6.74 8.99 12.34
C PRO A 137 -6.08 10.06 11.45
N ASP A 138 -4.87 9.78 10.96
CA ASP A 138 -4.10 10.68 10.13
C ASP A 138 -3.31 9.90 9.07
N ILE A 139 -3.70 10.07 7.81
CA ILE A 139 -3.09 9.38 6.67
C ILE A 139 -1.69 9.92 6.32
N ALA A 140 -1.29 11.10 6.81
CA ALA A 140 0.07 11.62 6.62
C ALA A 140 1.15 10.67 7.18
N ARG A 141 0.78 9.77 8.10
CA ARG A 141 1.62 8.68 8.61
C ARG A 141 2.15 7.73 7.52
N TYR A 142 1.47 7.66 6.38
CA TYR A 142 1.84 6.79 5.25
C TYR A 142 2.75 7.46 4.23
N ASN A 143 3.15 8.73 4.41
CA ASN A 143 4.10 9.40 3.52
C ASN A 143 5.43 8.67 3.37
N ARG A 144 5.83 7.93 4.40
CA ARG A 144 7.05 7.12 4.40
C ARG A 144 7.05 6.02 3.31
N TYR A 145 5.86 5.57 2.91
CA TYR A 145 5.72 4.59 1.83
C TYR A 145 5.68 5.22 0.44
N LEU A 146 5.61 6.55 0.34
CA LEU A 146 5.70 7.25 -0.94
C LEU A 146 7.16 7.38 -1.35
N ALA A 147 7.40 7.60 -2.65
CA ALA A 147 8.72 8.00 -3.09
C ALA A 147 9.07 9.36 -2.46
N GLU A 148 10.12 9.37 -1.63
CA GLU A 148 10.73 10.56 -1.09
C GLU A 148 11.09 11.49 -2.26
N ASP A 149 10.94 12.80 -2.08
CA ASP A 149 11.28 13.80 -3.09
C ASP A 149 10.56 13.69 -4.46
N ALA A 150 9.64 12.75 -4.69
CA ALA A 150 8.85 12.72 -5.92
C ALA A 150 7.80 13.85 -6.01
N GLY A 151 7.75 14.75 -5.02
CA GLY A 151 6.79 15.85 -4.96
C GLY A 151 5.35 15.38 -4.74
N VAL A 152 5.14 14.23 -4.09
CA VAL A 152 3.81 13.73 -3.70
C VAL A 152 3.78 13.59 -2.18
N GLU A 153 2.77 14.17 -1.53
CA GLU A 153 2.62 14.13 -0.08
C GLU A 153 1.15 14.03 0.33
N LEU A 154 0.86 13.21 1.33
CA LEU A 154 -0.41 13.18 2.05
C LEU A 154 -0.31 14.16 3.22
N LEU A 155 -1.15 15.19 3.21
CA LEU A 155 -1.07 16.29 4.17
C LEU A 155 -1.99 16.08 5.38
N SER A 156 -3.21 15.57 5.14
CA SER A 156 -4.17 15.22 6.18
C SER A 156 -5.30 14.36 5.61
N GLY A 157 -6.11 13.81 6.50
CA GLY A 157 -7.25 12.95 6.16
C GLY A 157 -7.32 11.75 7.09
N SER A 158 -8.50 11.17 7.23
CA SER A 158 -8.69 9.91 7.93
C SER A 158 -8.91 8.79 6.94
N ALA A 159 -8.61 7.56 7.35
CA ALA A 159 -8.87 6.39 6.52
C ALA A 159 -9.38 5.21 7.33
N SER A 160 -10.09 4.30 6.68
CA SER A 160 -10.24 2.94 7.16
C SER A 160 -9.25 2.03 6.45
N LEU A 161 -8.75 1.03 7.16
CA LEU A 161 -7.85 0.02 6.63
C LEU A 161 -8.36 -1.37 7.03
N THR A 162 -8.32 -2.30 6.10
CA THR A 162 -8.51 -3.73 6.36
C THR A 162 -7.32 -4.48 5.79
N SER A 163 -6.85 -5.50 6.50
CA SER A 163 -5.84 -6.40 5.95
C SER A 163 -6.01 -7.83 6.42
N GLU A 164 -5.74 -8.77 5.52
CA GLU A 164 -5.66 -10.19 5.81
C GLU A 164 -4.37 -10.74 5.19
N TRP A 165 -3.66 -11.57 5.94
CA TRP A 165 -2.41 -12.19 5.51
C TRP A 165 -2.46 -13.69 5.73
N LEU A 166 -1.89 -14.43 4.79
CA LEU A 166 -1.68 -15.88 4.86
C LEU A 166 -0.20 -16.16 4.63
N LEU A 167 0.45 -16.80 5.59
CA LEU A 167 1.84 -17.20 5.56
C LEU A 167 1.92 -18.73 5.59
N GLU A 168 2.61 -19.33 4.63
CA GLU A 168 2.82 -20.77 4.49
C GLU A 168 4.30 -21.03 4.23
N GLY A 169 5.05 -21.41 5.26
CA GLY A 169 6.50 -21.38 5.17
C GLY A 169 7.03 -19.97 4.99
N ARG A 170 7.73 -19.73 3.89
CA ARG A 170 8.17 -18.37 3.53
C ARG A 170 7.23 -17.68 2.55
N ARG A 171 6.25 -18.43 2.00
CA ARG A 171 5.29 -17.86 1.07
C ARG A 171 4.31 -16.98 1.83
N ALA A 172 4.06 -15.79 1.30
CA ALA A 172 3.13 -14.83 1.87
C ALA A 172 2.12 -14.39 0.82
N GLN A 173 0.88 -14.25 1.25
CA GLN A 173 -0.22 -13.66 0.48
C GLN A 173 -0.91 -12.63 1.37
N GLY A 174 -1.45 -11.59 0.76
CA GLY A 174 -2.13 -10.52 1.48
C GLY A 174 -3.23 -9.87 0.66
N ASP A 175 -4.30 -9.46 1.33
CA ASP A 175 -5.30 -8.54 0.79
C ASP A 175 -5.33 -7.32 1.70
N ILE A 176 -5.20 -6.13 1.11
CA ILE A 176 -5.18 -4.87 1.85
C ILE A 176 -6.10 -3.89 1.14
N THR A 177 -7.06 -3.33 1.88
CA THR A 177 -7.91 -2.24 1.40
C THR A 177 -7.76 -1.04 2.32
N LEU A 178 -7.35 0.09 1.76
CA LEU A 178 -7.33 1.39 2.43
C LEU A 178 -8.31 2.34 1.75
N ARG A 179 -9.16 3.00 2.53
CA ARG A 179 -10.11 4.02 2.04
C ARG A 179 -9.97 5.28 2.86
N ALA A 180 -9.42 6.31 2.26
CA ALA A 180 -9.22 7.61 2.85
C ALA A 180 -10.29 8.60 2.38
N PHE A 181 -10.74 9.44 3.31
CA PHE A 181 -11.77 10.44 3.07
C PHE A 181 -11.22 11.83 3.35
N GLU A 182 -11.74 12.81 2.62
CA GLU A 182 -11.36 14.22 2.81
C GLU A 182 -9.84 14.46 2.80
N THR A 183 -9.13 13.65 2.02
CA THR A 183 -7.68 13.62 1.99
C THR A 183 -7.15 14.87 1.32
N GLU A 184 -6.33 15.63 2.05
CA GLU A 184 -5.56 16.73 1.47
C GLU A 184 -4.21 16.18 1.02
N MET A 185 -3.83 16.48 -0.22
CA MET A 185 -2.60 15.98 -0.85
C MET A 185 -1.84 17.14 -1.49
N ALA A 186 -0.52 17.08 -1.45
CA ALA A 186 0.34 17.90 -2.29
C ALA A 186 0.78 17.08 -3.51
N LEU A 187 0.71 17.71 -4.68
CA LEU A 187 1.35 17.25 -5.91
C LEU A 187 2.15 18.43 -6.47
N LEU A 188 3.47 18.38 -6.32
CA LEU A 188 4.37 19.50 -6.56
C LEU A 188 3.89 20.72 -5.77
N GLU A 189 3.72 21.87 -6.41
CA GLU A 189 3.20 23.09 -5.80
C GLU A 189 1.67 23.11 -5.62
N GLN A 190 0.96 22.09 -6.12
CA GLN A 190 -0.50 22.07 -6.15
C GLN A 190 -1.06 21.36 -4.91
N ARG A 191 -2.11 21.94 -4.32
CA ARG A 191 -2.88 21.30 -3.26
C ARG A 191 -4.20 20.74 -3.80
N LEU A 192 -4.42 19.47 -3.52
CA LEU A 192 -5.58 18.69 -3.92
C LEU A 192 -6.38 18.27 -2.69
N ARG A 193 -7.69 18.11 -2.86
CA ARG A 193 -8.57 17.45 -1.89
C ARG A 193 -9.45 16.44 -2.60
N GLY A 194 -9.64 15.27 -2.01
CA GLY A 194 -10.50 14.21 -2.55
C GLY A 194 -10.49 12.96 -1.68
N ASP A 195 -11.03 11.88 -2.19
CA ASP A 195 -11.06 10.57 -1.54
C ASP A 195 -10.08 9.62 -2.24
N VAL A 196 -9.43 8.73 -1.47
CA VAL A 196 -8.43 7.79 -1.97
C VAL A 196 -8.86 6.37 -1.63
N THR A 197 -8.87 5.47 -2.61
CA THR A 197 -9.01 4.03 -2.38
C THR A 197 -7.78 3.32 -2.94
N LEU A 198 -7.12 2.54 -2.09
CA LEU A 198 -6.05 1.64 -2.48
C LEU A 198 -6.50 0.22 -2.16
N HIS A 199 -6.45 -0.66 -3.15
CA HIS A 199 -6.61 -2.10 -2.96
C HIS A 199 -5.34 -2.79 -3.47
N LEU A 200 -4.73 -3.59 -2.60
CA LEU A 200 -3.55 -4.38 -2.92
C LEU A 200 -3.89 -5.86 -2.75
N GLN A 201 -3.76 -6.61 -3.84
CA GLN A 201 -3.81 -8.06 -3.84
C GLN A 201 -2.39 -8.59 -4.01
N LEU A 202 -1.82 -9.09 -2.91
CA LEU A 202 -0.43 -9.56 -2.84
C LEU A 202 -0.39 -11.08 -2.95
N THR A 203 0.35 -11.56 -3.94
CA THR A 203 0.48 -12.97 -4.28
C THR A 203 1.94 -13.33 -4.51
N GLU A 204 2.24 -14.64 -4.53
CA GLU A 204 3.59 -15.16 -4.77
C GLU A 204 4.66 -14.48 -3.90
N GLY A 205 4.27 -14.08 -2.69
CA GLY A 205 5.10 -13.29 -1.80
C GLY A 205 6.17 -14.13 -1.13
N ASP A 206 7.31 -13.53 -0.85
CA ASP A 206 8.32 -14.06 0.06
C ASP A 206 8.44 -13.11 1.26
N ILE A 207 8.10 -13.61 2.45
CA ILE A 207 7.99 -12.79 3.67
C ILE A 207 9.35 -12.26 4.15
N GLU A 208 10.43 -12.97 3.86
CA GLU A 208 11.79 -12.64 4.30
C GLU A 208 12.36 -11.49 3.46
N THR A 209 12.19 -11.58 2.14
CA THR A 209 12.61 -10.54 1.19
C THR A 209 11.57 -9.45 0.99
N ARG A 210 10.34 -9.65 1.48
CA ARG A 210 9.18 -8.75 1.37
C ARG A 210 8.82 -8.40 -0.08
N ARG A 211 9.07 -9.34 -1.00
CA ARG A 211 8.78 -9.19 -2.43
C ARG A 211 7.48 -9.89 -2.78
N PHE A 212 6.60 -9.21 -3.52
CA PHE A 212 5.26 -9.68 -3.87
C PHE A 212 4.94 -9.38 -5.34
N VAL A 213 4.08 -10.22 -5.93
CA VAL A 213 3.33 -9.88 -7.13
C VAL A 213 2.05 -9.16 -6.70
N ALA A 214 1.75 -8.01 -7.31
CA ALA A 214 0.63 -7.14 -6.95
C ALA A 214 -0.36 -6.92 -8.10
N ASN A 215 -0.52 -7.91 -8.98
CA ASN A 215 -1.49 -7.83 -10.09
C ASN A 215 -2.91 -7.62 -9.57
N ASP A 216 -3.77 -7.01 -10.40
CA ASP A 216 -5.18 -6.70 -10.08
C ASP A 216 -5.37 -5.69 -8.93
N SER A 217 -4.28 -5.21 -8.34
CA SER A 217 -4.27 -4.09 -7.41
C SER A 217 -4.65 -2.78 -8.12
N TYR A 218 -5.21 -1.83 -7.39
CA TYR A 218 -5.54 -0.53 -7.97
C TYR A 218 -5.46 0.61 -6.96
N LEU A 219 -5.14 1.80 -7.50
CA LEU A 219 -5.31 3.08 -6.83
C LEU A 219 -6.44 3.84 -7.52
N ARG A 220 -7.39 4.35 -6.75
CA ARG A 220 -8.50 5.16 -7.25
C ARG A 220 -8.58 6.45 -6.46
N LEU A 221 -8.65 7.57 -7.16
CA LEU A 221 -8.94 8.87 -6.58
C LEU A 221 -10.32 9.31 -7.05
N GLU A 222 -11.13 9.81 -6.14
CA GLU A 222 -12.49 10.27 -6.41
C GLU A 222 -12.74 11.63 -5.79
N ASN A 223 -13.73 12.35 -6.34
CA ASN A 223 -14.12 13.68 -5.87
C ASN A 223 -12.94 14.64 -5.77
N VAL A 224 -11.93 14.49 -6.64
CA VAL A 224 -10.70 15.27 -6.54
C VAL A 224 -10.92 16.65 -7.12
N PHE A 225 -10.48 17.67 -6.40
CA PHE A 225 -10.40 19.03 -6.89
C PHE A 225 -9.15 19.71 -6.37
N ARG A 226 -8.71 20.72 -7.11
CA ARG A 226 -7.64 21.62 -6.66
C ARG A 226 -8.21 22.61 -5.66
N ARG A 227 -7.50 22.84 -4.56
CA ARG A 227 -7.83 23.90 -3.61
C ARG A 227 -7.35 25.23 -4.20
N SER A 228 -8.28 26.13 -4.50
CA SER A 228 -7.97 27.52 -4.92
C SER A 228 -8.82 28.53 -4.15
N ASP A 229 -8.27 29.73 -3.99
CA ASP A 229 -8.92 30.85 -3.29
C ASP A 229 -10.18 31.35 -4.02
N ASP A 230 -10.33 31.00 -5.29
CA ASP A 230 -11.45 31.41 -6.16
C ASP A 230 -12.73 30.58 -5.98
N GLY A 231 -12.70 29.53 -5.16
CA GLY A 231 -13.89 28.74 -4.80
C GLY A 231 -14.50 27.89 -5.93
N THR A 232 -13.86 27.79 -7.10
CA THR A 232 -14.38 26.96 -8.20
C THR A 232 -14.05 25.48 -7.97
N GLN A 233 -15.05 24.72 -7.51
CA GLN A 233 -14.93 23.27 -7.32
C GLN A 233 -15.35 22.54 -8.60
N ASP A 234 -14.39 21.90 -9.26
CA ASP A 234 -14.72 20.89 -10.27
C ASP A 234 -15.11 19.60 -9.55
N ALA A 235 -16.39 19.53 -9.17
CA ALA A 235 -16.90 18.39 -8.42
C ALA A 235 -16.84 17.10 -9.25
N GLY A 236 -16.31 16.04 -8.62
CA GLY A 236 -16.42 14.66 -9.09
C GLY A 236 -15.39 14.22 -10.12
N TRP A 237 -14.21 14.83 -10.21
CA TRP A 237 -13.12 14.25 -10.99
C TRP A 237 -12.67 12.93 -10.34
N TRP A 238 -12.39 11.93 -11.18
CA TRP A 238 -11.90 10.64 -10.75
C TRP A 238 -10.83 10.11 -11.70
N VAL A 239 -9.92 9.31 -11.15
CA VAL A 239 -8.95 8.49 -11.89
C VAL A 239 -8.83 7.13 -11.21
N GLN A 240 -8.65 6.08 -12.00
CA GLN A 240 -8.30 4.75 -11.55
C GLN A 240 -7.06 4.28 -12.29
N LEU A 241 -6.10 3.76 -11.52
CA LEU A 241 -4.84 3.18 -11.98
C LEU A 241 -4.86 1.70 -11.54
N THR A 242 -5.11 0.80 -12.48
CA THR A 242 -5.07 -0.65 -12.25
C THR A 242 -3.69 -1.17 -12.60
N MET A 243 -3.10 -1.99 -11.72
CA MET A 243 -1.76 -2.52 -11.83
C MET A 243 -1.77 -3.90 -12.51
N GLU A 244 -0.96 -4.05 -13.56
CA GLU A 244 -0.73 -5.28 -14.31
C GLU A 244 0.76 -5.59 -14.35
N GLU A 245 1.13 -6.88 -14.34
CA GLU A 245 2.52 -7.34 -14.25
C GLU A 245 3.31 -6.63 -13.12
N ALA A 246 2.64 -6.44 -11.98
CA ALA A 246 3.13 -5.62 -10.89
C ALA A 246 4.06 -6.41 -9.97
N GLN A 247 5.25 -5.87 -9.73
CA GLN A 247 6.22 -6.37 -8.77
C GLN A 247 6.41 -5.32 -7.69
N LEU A 248 6.10 -5.68 -6.45
CA LEU A 248 6.19 -4.83 -5.27
C LEU A 248 7.30 -5.36 -4.35
N ASN A 249 8.24 -4.50 -3.99
CA ASN A 249 9.10 -4.72 -2.84
C ASN A 249 8.59 -3.84 -1.69
N TRP A 250 8.08 -4.48 -0.64
CA TRP A 250 7.50 -3.81 0.51
C TRP A 250 8.61 -3.34 1.44
N GLY A 251 8.93 -2.05 1.32
CA GLY A 251 9.93 -1.35 2.12
C GLY A 251 9.41 0.00 2.61
N ASP A 252 10.33 0.78 3.16
CA ASP A 252 10.13 2.15 3.62
C ASP A 252 11.31 2.97 3.05
N PRO A 253 11.18 3.56 1.85
CA PRO A 253 9.98 3.62 0.98
C PRO A 253 9.73 2.35 0.14
N ILE A 254 8.57 2.27 -0.53
CA ILE A 254 8.23 1.14 -1.40
C ILE A 254 8.97 1.22 -2.74
N HIS A 255 9.20 0.05 -3.35
CA HIS A 255 9.59 -0.03 -4.76
C HIS A 255 8.54 -0.81 -5.54
N LEU A 256 8.06 -0.23 -6.66
CA LEU A 256 7.01 -0.81 -7.48
C LEU A 256 7.37 -0.67 -8.96
N THR A 257 7.26 -1.76 -9.71
CA THR A 257 7.25 -1.72 -11.19
C THR A 257 5.95 -2.35 -11.67
N SER A 258 5.25 -1.71 -12.59
CA SER A 258 3.96 -2.19 -13.08
C SER A 258 3.67 -1.67 -14.48
N GLN A 259 2.99 -2.44 -15.31
CA GLN A 259 2.16 -1.87 -16.37
C GLN A 259 0.87 -1.33 -15.72
N LEU A 260 0.40 -0.17 -16.17
CA LEU A 260 -0.83 0.44 -15.67
C LEU A 260 -1.88 0.43 -16.75
N GLN A 261 -3.11 0.10 -16.38
CA GLN A 261 -4.30 0.55 -17.09
C GLN A 261 -4.88 1.76 -16.38
N LEU A 262 -5.19 2.80 -17.15
CA LEU A 262 -5.66 4.07 -16.63
C LEU A 262 -7.05 4.37 -17.16
N GLY A 263 -7.98 4.72 -16.28
CA GLY A 263 -9.24 5.35 -16.63
C GLY A 263 -9.39 6.66 -15.87
N MET A 264 -9.86 7.72 -16.52
CA MET A 264 -10.17 8.97 -15.82
C MET A 264 -11.40 9.65 -16.41
N ARG A 265 -12.08 10.45 -15.59
CA ARG A 265 -13.27 11.20 -15.99
C ARG A 265 -12.99 12.09 -17.19
N ASP A 266 -11.97 12.94 -17.06
CA ASP A 266 -11.58 13.90 -18.06
C ASP A 266 -10.15 14.44 -17.85
N THR A 267 -9.60 15.11 -18.85
CA THR A 267 -8.27 15.76 -18.79
C THR A 267 -8.28 17.15 -18.17
N GLY A 268 -9.44 17.68 -17.77
CA GLY A 268 -9.61 19.06 -17.35
C GLY A 268 -8.83 19.41 -16.09
N LEU A 269 -8.83 18.53 -15.08
CA LEU A 269 -8.05 18.73 -13.85
C LEU A 269 -6.55 18.73 -14.14
N LEU A 270 -6.04 17.72 -14.84
CA LEU A 270 -4.61 17.59 -15.15
C LEU A 270 -4.10 18.80 -15.94
N ALA A 271 -4.84 19.25 -16.97
CA ALA A 271 -4.48 20.44 -17.73
C ALA A 271 -4.33 21.67 -16.81
N ARG A 272 -5.21 21.83 -15.82
CA ARG A 272 -5.17 22.95 -14.87
C ARG A 272 -4.14 22.78 -13.76
N LEU A 273 -3.66 21.58 -13.47
CA LEU A 273 -2.54 21.38 -12.55
C LEU A 273 -1.23 21.85 -13.17
N PHE A 274 -0.95 21.44 -14.40
CA PHE A 274 0.34 21.67 -15.05
C PHE A 274 0.40 22.92 -15.94
N LEU A 275 -0.74 23.49 -16.37
CA LEU A 275 -0.75 24.69 -17.24
C LEU A 275 -1.47 25.86 -16.58
N ALA A 276 -0.72 26.88 -16.16
CA ALA A 276 -1.28 28.13 -15.61
C ALA A 276 -2.31 28.78 -16.55
N ARG A 277 -1.99 28.84 -17.85
CA ARG A 277 -2.88 29.41 -18.87
C ARG A 277 -4.23 28.68 -18.98
N ALA A 278 -4.28 27.38 -18.68
CA ALA A 278 -5.53 26.62 -18.70
C ALA A 278 -6.47 27.00 -17.54
N ARG A 279 -5.91 27.60 -16.47
CA ARG A 279 -6.66 28.13 -15.32
C ARG A 279 -7.20 29.53 -15.60
N GLU A 280 -6.37 30.38 -16.20
CA GLU A 280 -6.70 31.78 -16.47
C GLU A 280 -7.69 31.94 -17.64
N SER A 281 -7.77 30.95 -18.52
CA SER A 281 -8.52 31.05 -19.77
C SER A 281 -9.63 30.01 -19.87
N ASN A 282 -10.88 30.46 -19.68
CA ASN A 282 -12.08 29.61 -19.73
C ASN A 282 -12.22 28.84 -21.06
N TRP A 283 -11.89 29.46 -22.20
CA TRP A 283 -12.01 28.79 -23.50
C TRP A 283 -10.96 27.67 -23.64
N LEU A 284 -9.73 27.90 -23.17
CA LEU A 284 -8.65 26.93 -23.24
C LEU A 284 -8.89 25.78 -22.25
N GLY A 285 -9.34 26.08 -21.04
CA GLY A 285 -9.72 25.07 -20.06
C GLY A 285 -10.83 24.14 -20.56
N ARG A 286 -11.85 24.68 -21.26
CA ARG A 286 -12.90 23.87 -21.90
C ARG A 286 -12.38 23.04 -23.08
N LEU A 287 -11.51 23.60 -23.91
CA LEU A 287 -10.92 22.88 -25.05
C LEU A 287 -10.09 21.67 -24.60
N LEU A 288 -9.34 21.83 -23.51
CA LEU A 288 -8.50 20.79 -22.92
C LEU A 288 -9.27 19.83 -22.01
N ASN A 289 -10.59 20.00 -21.83
CA ASN A 289 -11.42 19.12 -21.04
C ASN A 289 -12.08 18.06 -21.94
N VAL A 290 -11.39 16.94 -22.13
CA VAL A 290 -11.86 15.80 -22.91
C VAL A 290 -12.26 14.68 -21.96
N HIS A 291 -13.48 14.16 -22.13
CA HIS A 291 -14.08 13.19 -21.22
C HIS A 291 -13.82 11.74 -21.65
N ASN A 292 -14.03 10.81 -20.72
CA ASN A 292 -13.95 9.35 -20.92
C ASN A 292 -12.58 8.94 -21.46
N ILE A 293 -11.55 9.26 -20.69
CA ILE A 293 -10.17 9.01 -21.07
C ILE A 293 -9.76 7.64 -20.56
N ASN A 294 -9.14 6.86 -21.45
CA ASN A 294 -8.54 5.57 -21.12
C ASN A 294 -7.13 5.50 -21.67
N GLY A 295 -6.29 4.68 -21.04
CA GLY A 295 -4.91 4.55 -21.48
C GLY A 295 -4.11 3.50 -20.75
N HIS A 296 -2.82 3.48 -21.07
CA HIS A 296 -1.82 2.62 -20.45
C HIS A 296 -0.51 3.36 -20.24
N ALA A 297 0.31 2.88 -19.32
CA ALA A 297 1.67 3.35 -19.08
C ALA A 297 2.51 2.27 -18.41
N LEU A 298 3.83 2.44 -18.42
CA LEU A 298 4.74 1.72 -17.54
C LEU A 298 5.06 2.61 -16.35
N LEU A 299 4.79 2.13 -15.14
CA LEU A 299 5.11 2.78 -13.88
C LEU A 299 6.37 2.17 -13.27
N THR A 300 7.26 3.03 -12.78
CA THR A 300 8.33 2.66 -11.87
C THR A 300 8.35 3.64 -10.70
N VAL A 301 8.16 3.12 -9.50
CA VAL A 301 8.39 3.84 -8.24
C VAL A 301 9.66 3.30 -7.66
N SER A 302 10.65 4.17 -7.49
CA SER A 302 11.86 3.91 -6.71
C SER A 302 11.90 4.91 -5.57
N GLY A 303 12.60 4.59 -4.48
CA GLY A 303 12.51 5.36 -3.23
C GLY A 303 12.57 6.89 -3.33
N GLU A 304 13.20 7.47 -4.36
CA GLU A 304 13.33 8.92 -4.56
C GLU A 304 12.56 9.49 -5.77
N GLN A 305 11.94 8.64 -6.61
CA GLN A 305 11.30 9.11 -7.85
C GLN A 305 10.16 8.23 -8.34
N ILE A 306 9.24 8.87 -9.07
CA ILE A 306 8.15 8.21 -9.79
C ILE A 306 8.34 8.43 -11.29
N ARG A 307 8.39 7.34 -12.06
CA ARG A 307 8.58 7.34 -13.50
C ARG A 307 7.35 6.76 -14.21
N LEU A 308 6.84 7.47 -15.21
CA LEU A 308 5.80 7.02 -16.12
C LEU A 308 6.34 7.03 -17.55
N HIS A 309 6.36 5.87 -18.20
CA HIS A 309 6.79 5.71 -19.59
C HIS A 309 5.73 5.21 -20.52
N ASP A 310 5.91 5.56 -21.79
CA ASP A 310 5.07 5.12 -22.88
C ASP A 310 3.58 5.36 -22.55
N LEU A 311 3.31 6.43 -21.79
CA LEU A 311 1.95 6.82 -21.44
C LEU A 311 1.21 7.13 -22.72
N THR A 312 0.09 6.45 -22.93
CA THR A 312 -0.82 6.69 -24.04
C THR A 312 -2.22 6.86 -23.48
N LEU A 313 -2.77 8.07 -23.59
CA LEU A 313 -4.15 8.37 -23.22
C LEU A 313 -4.97 8.68 -24.47
N THR A 314 -6.20 8.19 -24.50
CA THR A 314 -7.13 8.38 -25.60
C THR A 314 -8.53 8.67 -25.08
N GLY A 315 -9.29 9.46 -25.83
CA GLY A 315 -10.70 9.70 -25.56
C GLY A 315 -11.30 10.70 -26.53
N GLY A 316 -12.40 10.35 -27.20
CA GLY A 316 -12.98 11.18 -28.26
C GLY A 316 -11.92 11.63 -29.30
N PRO A 317 -11.70 12.94 -29.49
CA PRO A 317 -10.70 13.46 -30.43
C PRO A 317 -9.27 13.53 -29.86
N LEU A 318 -9.03 13.15 -28.59
CA LEU A 318 -7.75 13.25 -27.92
C LEU A 318 -6.89 12.00 -28.13
N LEU A 319 -5.62 12.23 -28.49
CA LEU A 319 -4.51 11.32 -28.28
C LEU A 319 -3.42 12.08 -27.51
N LEU A 320 -2.98 11.55 -26.38
CA LEU A 320 -1.87 12.09 -25.60
C LEU A 320 -0.82 11.01 -25.41
N LEU A 321 0.42 11.35 -25.73
CA LEU A 321 1.61 10.53 -25.51
C LEU A 321 2.51 11.25 -24.52
N SER A 322 3.10 10.56 -23.54
CA SER A 322 4.01 11.20 -22.59
C SER A 322 5.04 10.22 -22.05
N ASP A 323 6.22 10.74 -21.73
CA ASP A 323 7.13 10.12 -20.75
C ASP A 323 7.45 11.19 -19.70
N MET A 324 7.36 10.84 -18.41
CA MET A 324 7.48 11.78 -17.30
C MET A 324 8.23 11.14 -16.12
N THR A 325 9.01 11.95 -15.42
CA THR A 325 9.68 11.62 -14.17
C THR A 325 9.35 12.69 -13.14
N LEU A 326 8.96 12.27 -11.94
CA LEU A 326 8.84 13.12 -10.76
C LEU A 326 9.99 12.77 -9.81
N ALA A 327 10.86 13.74 -9.52
CA ALA A 327 12.03 13.61 -8.66
C ALA A 327 12.44 15.00 -8.17
N ASP A 328 13.11 15.10 -7.02
CA ASP A 328 13.60 16.36 -6.44
C ASP A 328 12.53 17.47 -6.30
N GLY A 329 11.27 17.08 -6.11
CA GLY A 329 10.10 17.95 -6.05
C GLY A 329 9.71 18.56 -7.39
N GLN A 330 10.23 18.04 -8.51
CA GLN A 330 10.06 18.57 -9.85
C GLN A 330 9.48 17.54 -10.82
N ALA A 331 8.81 18.04 -11.88
CA ALA A 331 8.37 17.24 -13.01
C ALA A 331 9.24 17.49 -14.24
N ASN A 332 9.78 16.41 -14.79
CA ASN A 332 10.62 16.42 -15.98
C ASN A 332 10.07 15.46 -17.03
N GLY A 333 10.11 15.83 -18.31
CA GLY A 333 9.67 14.93 -19.37
C GLY A 333 9.19 15.63 -20.63
N ALA A 334 8.46 14.87 -21.45
CA ALA A 334 7.84 15.40 -22.65
C ALA A 334 6.44 14.81 -22.83
N LEU A 335 5.61 15.60 -23.48
CA LEU A 335 4.24 15.28 -23.81
C LEU A 335 3.95 15.71 -25.25
N TYR A 336 3.22 14.87 -25.97
CA TYR A 336 2.57 15.20 -27.23
C TYR A 336 1.07 15.00 -27.09
N ALA A 337 0.29 16.06 -27.30
CA ALA A 337 -1.16 16.00 -27.37
C ALA A 337 -1.63 16.30 -28.79
N ARG A 338 -2.60 15.53 -29.25
CA ARG A 338 -3.35 15.77 -30.48
C ARG A 338 -4.83 15.83 -30.14
N LEU A 339 -5.47 16.93 -30.53
CA LEU A 339 -6.90 17.13 -30.40
C LEU A 339 -7.47 17.35 -31.81
N GLY A 340 -8.04 16.30 -32.39
CA GLY A 340 -8.47 16.30 -33.80
C GLY A 340 -7.30 16.58 -34.75
N ALA A 341 -7.34 17.70 -35.47
CA ALA A 341 -6.30 18.11 -36.42
C ALA A 341 -5.15 18.91 -35.78
N VAL A 342 -5.30 19.37 -34.54
CA VAL A 342 -4.31 20.22 -33.86
C VAL A 342 -3.39 19.35 -33.02
N GLY A 343 -2.07 19.53 -33.18
CA GLY A 343 -1.06 18.89 -32.35
C GLY A 343 -0.25 19.92 -31.56
N LEU A 344 0.15 19.57 -30.34
CA LEU A 344 1.00 20.35 -29.47
C LEU A 344 2.01 19.43 -28.78
N GLY A 345 3.27 19.82 -28.75
CA GLY A 345 4.28 19.23 -27.89
C GLY A 345 4.54 20.14 -26.69
N VAL A 346 4.85 19.54 -25.55
CA VAL A 346 5.29 20.23 -24.34
C VAL A 346 6.51 19.48 -23.81
N GLU A 347 7.57 20.22 -23.52
CA GLU A 347 8.72 19.73 -22.75
C GLU A 347 8.60 20.31 -21.35
N LEU A 348 8.83 19.49 -20.33
CA LEU A 348 8.89 19.90 -18.94
C LEU A 348 10.35 19.75 -18.49
N ASN A 349 10.94 20.86 -18.09
CA ASN A 349 12.26 20.92 -17.46
C ASN A 349 12.10 21.65 -16.13
N ASP A 350 12.39 20.99 -15.02
CA ASP A 350 12.21 21.51 -13.66
C ASP A 350 10.81 22.10 -13.43
N SER A 351 9.79 21.35 -13.84
CA SER A 351 8.37 21.76 -13.83
C SER A 351 8.01 22.94 -14.74
N GLU A 352 8.95 23.55 -15.47
CA GLU A 352 8.69 24.64 -16.39
C GLU A 352 8.27 24.12 -17.79
N PRO A 353 7.07 24.47 -18.28
CA PRO A 353 6.58 23.99 -19.57
C PRO A 353 7.08 24.84 -20.76
N ALA A 354 7.75 24.19 -21.72
CA ALA A 354 8.15 24.76 -22.99
C ALA A 354 7.33 24.19 -24.16
N LEU A 355 6.61 25.07 -24.88
CA LEU A 355 5.74 24.65 -25.99
C LEU A 355 6.55 24.35 -27.26
N ARG A 356 6.16 23.27 -27.94
CA ARG A 356 6.74 22.80 -29.20
C ARG A 356 5.60 22.69 -30.23
N VAL A 357 5.51 23.66 -31.14
CA VAL A 357 4.40 23.76 -32.12
C VAL A 357 4.79 23.35 -33.54
N LEU A 358 6.09 23.32 -33.85
CA LEU A 358 6.60 22.94 -35.17
C LEU A 358 6.82 21.43 -35.23
N GLN A 359 6.05 20.74 -36.08
CA GLN A 359 6.08 19.27 -36.22
C GLN A 359 6.09 18.55 -34.85
N PRO A 360 5.11 18.85 -33.97
CA PRO A 360 5.15 18.45 -32.55
C PRO A 360 5.34 16.96 -32.34
N LYS A 361 4.71 16.13 -33.19
CA LYS A 361 4.87 14.67 -33.15
C LYS A 361 6.30 14.23 -33.45
N ARG A 362 6.92 14.76 -34.51
CA ARG A 362 8.29 14.42 -34.89
C ARG A 362 9.30 14.90 -33.85
N TRP A 363 9.03 16.04 -33.21
CA TRP A 363 9.84 16.50 -32.08
C TRP A 363 9.77 15.50 -30.92
N PHE A 364 8.56 15.09 -30.52
CA PHE A 364 8.37 14.15 -29.42
C PHE A 364 9.03 12.79 -29.69
N ASP A 365 8.90 12.27 -30.91
CA ASP A 365 9.54 11.00 -31.32
C ASP A 365 11.06 11.06 -31.19
N ARG A 366 11.68 12.16 -31.65
CA ARG A 366 13.12 12.37 -31.49
C ARG A 366 13.53 12.55 -30.04
N TRP A 367 12.74 13.27 -29.24
CA TRP A 367 13.00 13.44 -27.82
C TRP A 367 13.00 12.08 -27.11
N ARG A 368 11.99 11.24 -27.40
CA ARG A 368 11.88 9.88 -26.83
C ARG A 368 13.03 8.98 -27.28
N GLU A 369 13.40 9.03 -28.56
CA GLU A 369 14.59 8.32 -29.07
C GLU A 369 15.86 8.76 -28.35
N ALA A 370 16.09 10.07 -28.18
CA ALA A 370 17.26 10.59 -27.48
C ALA A 370 17.31 10.10 -26.02
N GLN A 371 16.18 10.14 -25.31
CA GLN A 371 16.07 9.65 -23.92
C GLN A 371 16.29 8.15 -23.77
N ARG A 372 15.94 7.34 -24.77
CA ARG A 372 16.23 5.88 -24.78
C ARG A 372 17.72 5.57 -24.93
N PHE A 373 18.50 6.47 -25.53
CA PHE A 373 19.94 6.29 -25.74
C PHE A 373 20.83 7.06 -24.77
N SER A 374 20.26 7.94 -23.95
CA SER A 374 20.90 8.49 -22.76
C SER A 374 21.08 7.36 -21.74
N ARG A 375 22.27 6.75 -21.70
CA ARG A 375 22.66 5.81 -20.64
C ARG A 375 22.67 6.54 -19.28
N PRO A 376 22.38 5.81 -18.17
CA PRO A 376 22.46 6.37 -16.82
C PRO A 376 23.84 6.92 -16.49
#